data_AF-A0A4Q6BQ75-F1
#
_entry.id   AF-A0A4Q6BQ75-F1
#
_cell.length_a   1.000
_cell.length_b   1.000
_cell.length_c   1.000
_cell.angle_alpha   90.00
_cell.angle_beta   90.00
_cell.angle_gamma   90.00
#
_symmetry.space_group_name_H-M   'P 1'
#
loop_
_entity.id
_entity.type
_entity.pdbx_description
1 polymer ?
#
loop_
_entity_poly.entity_id
_entity_poly.type
_entity_poly.pdbx_seq_one_letter_code
_entity_poly.pdbx_strand_id
1 'polypeptide(L)'
;LYVLLEPPAKNATPTTGAGAVAAGRPTFAASLPSAQTQVSQPVSQQVSQPPMTASQANANISQALRGIPKPSSQVGRNEIPPRPQIPTNLQGAPIEEIVQRLQREIAATPTPQSRMQPAPAPEVYGVRMHYSFSYSFQRLFAWVIDSAFNLSVAATVLSFAILKTELLSLPPHSNFSLALMGVFLFLCNWAAIAGQEVAFGTSLGKRVFGLRIPGTGTDAFIRAMAFIPSLLIGGLGIVMSVFDSRKRCLHDRLAGAQPEFHEK
;
A
#
# COMPACT_ATOMS: atom_id res chain seq x y z
N LEU A 1 61.16 -28.81 -39.48
CA LEU A 1 61.11 -27.36 -39.78
C LEU A 1 59.63 -26.98 -39.93
N TYR A 2 58.92 -26.80 -38.82
CA TYR A 2 57.52 -26.34 -38.81
C TYR A 2 57.53 -24.88 -38.38
N VAL A 3 57.16 -24.01 -39.31
CA VAL A 3 57.09 -22.56 -39.09
C VAL A 3 55.80 -22.26 -38.32
N LEU A 4 55.95 -21.85 -37.06
CA LEU A 4 54.91 -21.22 -36.26
C LEU A 4 54.60 -19.83 -36.86
N LEU A 5 53.38 -19.66 -37.36
CA LEU A 5 52.80 -18.35 -37.69
C LEU A 5 51.88 -17.95 -36.53
N GLU A 6 52.37 -17.06 -35.66
CA GLU A 6 51.54 -16.32 -34.71
C GLU A 6 50.66 -15.30 -35.47
N PRO A 7 49.34 -15.22 -35.20
CA PRO A 7 48.54 -14.12 -35.68
C PRO A 7 48.73 -12.85 -34.82
N PRO A 8 48.69 -11.65 -35.41
CA PRO A 8 48.95 -10.40 -34.71
C PRO A 8 47.84 -10.03 -33.72
N ALA A 9 48.27 -9.58 -32.53
CA ALA A 9 47.44 -9.05 -31.47
C ALA A 9 46.62 -7.84 -31.94
N LYS A 10 45.29 -7.95 -31.88
CA LYS A 10 44.39 -6.81 -32.04
C LYS A 10 44.18 -6.14 -30.68
N ASN A 11 44.80 -4.99 -30.48
CA ASN A 11 44.52 -4.09 -29.37
C ASN A 11 43.12 -3.50 -29.54
N ALA A 12 42.11 -4.12 -28.93
CA ALA A 12 40.78 -3.54 -28.81
C ALA A 12 40.68 -2.81 -27.47
N THR A 13 40.66 -1.48 -27.53
CA THR A 13 40.32 -0.60 -26.41
C THR A 13 38.85 -0.84 -26.00
N PRO A 14 38.54 -1.13 -24.72
CA PRO A 14 37.16 -1.21 -24.29
C PRO A 14 36.58 0.21 -24.16
N THR A 15 35.76 0.62 -25.11
CA THR A 15 34.88 1.78 -25.00
C THR A 15 33.76 1.43 -24.02
N THR A 16 33.91 1.80 -22.75
CA THR A 16 32.84 1.76 -21.75
C THR A 16 31.74 2.75 -22.11
N GLY A 17 30.77 2.29 -22.89
CA GLY A 17 29.49 2.97 -23.04
C GLY A 17 28.67 2.77 -21.77
N ALA A 18 28.63 3.79 -20.92
CA ALA A 18 27.68 3.90 -19.83
C ALA A 18 26.27 4.04 -20.42
N GLY A 19 25.63 2.91 -20.70
CA GLY A 19 24.21 2.83 -21.01
C GLY A 19 23.42 3.13 -19.75
N ALA A 20 23.19 4.42 -19.47
CA ALA A 20 22.17 4.86 -18.54
C ALA A 20 20.80 4.45 -19.12
N VAL A 21 20.34 3.25 -18.76
CA VAL A 21 18.95 2.85 -18.99
C VAL A 21 18.12 3.75 -18.09
N ALA A 22 17.56 4.81 -18.67
CA ALA A 22 16.54 5.62 -18.02
C ALA A 22 15.37 4.70 -17.69
N ALA A 23 15.35 4.17 -16.47
CA ALA A 23 14.17 3.54 -15.91
C ALA A 23 13.07 4.62 -15.91
N GLY A 24 12.18 4.52 -16.88
CA GLY A 24 11.01 5.37 -16.97
C GLY A 24 10.31 5.38 -15.61
N ARG A 25 10.00 6.58 -15.12
CA ARG A 25 9.19 6.76 -13.92
C ARG A 25 7.93 5.89 -14.08
N PRO A 26 7.63 4.98 -13.15
CA PRO A 26 6.36 4.32 -13.18
C PRO A 26 5.30 5.37 -12.85
N THR A 27 4.49 5.73 -13.85
CA THR A 27 3.31 6.57 -13.67
C THR A 27 2.25 5.74 -12.98
N PHE A 28 2.32 5.65 -11.65
CA PHE A 28 1.20 5.17 -10.85
C PHE A 28 0.24 6.34 -10.62
N ALA A 29 -0.77 6.46 -11.47
CA ALA A 29 -1.95 7.26 -11.17
C ALA A 29 -2.79 6.50 -10.13
N ALA A 30 -2.52 6.75 -8.85
CA ALA A 30 -3.39 6.36 -7.75
C ALA A 30 -3.81 7.64 -7.03
N SER A 31 -4.99 8.16 -7.35
CA SER A 31 -5.68 9.15 -6.53
C SER A 31 -6.15 8.47 -5.24
N LEU A 32 -5.42 8.70 -4.15
CA LEU A 32 -5.88 8.43 -2.79
C LEU A 32 -6.59 9.68 -2.23
N PRO A 33 -7.77 9.54 -1.60
CA PRO A 33 -8.27 10.55 -0.68
C PRO A 33 -7.50 10.43 0.64
N SER A 34 -6.90 11.55 1.06
CA SER A 34 -6.20 11.68 2.35
C SER A 34 -7.19 11.55 3.51
N ALA A 35 -7.25 10.38 4.16
CA ALA A 35 -7.81 10.25 5.49
C ALA A 35 -6.75 10.69 6.50
N GLN A 36 -6.93 11.89 7.07
CA GLN A 36 -6.13 12.37 8.19
C GLN A 36 -6.43 11.54 9.43
N THR A 37 -5.46 10.74 9.86
CA THR A 37 -5.45 10.14 11.20
C THR A 37 -5.20 11.27 12.22
N GLN A 38 -6.25 11.71 12.91
CA GLN A 38 -6.11 12.54 14.11
C GLN A 38 -5.54 11.69 15.25
N VAL A 39 -4.29 11.95 15.59
CA VAL A 39 -3.66 11.48 16.82
C VAL A 39 -4.25 12.30 17.98
N SER A 40 -5.02 11.64 18.84
CA SER A 40 -5.51 12.21 20.10
C SER A 40 -4.33 12.48 21.04
N GLN A 41 -4.05 13.76 21.30
CA GLN A 41 -3.16 14.16 22.41
C GLN A 41 -3.93 14.14 23.73
N PRO A 42 -3.29 13.77 24.86
CA PRO A 42 -3.91 13.84 26.17
C PRO A 42 -4.05 15.29 26.65
N VAL A 43 -5.27 15.65 27.06
CA VAL A 43 -5.62 16.89 27.73
C VAL A 43 -4.99 16.90 29.12
N SER A 44 -3.96 17.72 29.33
CA SER A 44 -3.54 18.21 30.65
C SER A 44 -2.55 19.36 30.47
N GLN A 45 -3.04 20.60 30.62
CA GLN A 45 -2.37 21.78 31.20
C GLN A 45 -2.98 23.06 30.63
N GLN A 46 -4.09 23.48 31.23
CA GLN A 46 -4.66 24.81 31.06
C GLN A 46 -4.03 25.71 32.13
N VAL A 47 -2.94 26.38 31.77
CA VAL A 47 -2.32 27.44 32.57
C VAL A 47 -2.74 28.79 31.98
N SER A 48 -3.18 29.65 32.89
CA SER A 48 -3.79 30.97 32.74
C SER A 48 -3.06 31.92 31.78
N GLN A 49 -3.81 32.54 30.86
CA GLN A 49 -3.41 33.78 30.18
C GLN A 49 -4.41 34.91 30.49
N PRO A 50 -3.93 36.16 30.68
CA PRO A 50 -4.76 37.32 31.00
C PRO A 50 -5.53 37.85 29.76
N PRO A 51 -6.59 38.65 29.96
CA PRO A 51 -7.47 39.09 28.88
C PRO A 51 -6.78 40.07 27.93
N MET A 52 -6.76 39.72 26.64
CA MET A 52 -6.41 40.65 25.56
C MET A 52 -7.52 41.68 25.35
N THR A 53 -7.14 42.94 25.19
CA THR A 53 -8.05 44.05 24.88
C THR A 53 -8.46 44.04 23.40
N ALA A 54 -9.70 44.47 23.13
CA ALA A 54 -10.37 44.44 21.82
C ALA A 54 -9.66 45.18 20.67
N SER A 55 -8.58 45.94 20.96
CA SER A 55 -7.83 46.70 19.97
C SER A 55 -6.80 45.86 19.19
N GLN A 56 -6.32 44.73 19.73
CA GLN A 56 -5.33 43.87 19.06
C GLN A 56 -5.94 42.82 18.11
N ALA A 57 -7.24 42.52 18.23
CA ALA A 57 -7.92 41.54 17.38
C ALA A 57 -8.10 42.02 15.92
N ASN A 58 -8.18 43.33 15.68
CA ASN A 58 -8.50 43.88 14.36
C ASN A 58 -7.29 43.98 13.41
N ALA A 59 -6.06 44.00 13.94
CA ALA A 59 -4.84 44.09 13.13
C ALA A 59 -4.48 42.75 12.46
N ASN A 60 -4.79 41.61 13.10
CA ASN A 60 -4.45 40.28 12.58
C ASN A 60 -5.35 39.81 11.44
N ILE A 61 -6.61 40.26 11.37
CA ILE A 61 -7.54 39.86 10.29
C ILE A 61 -7.13 40.47 8.93
N SER A 62 -6.55 41.68 8.95
CA SER A 62 -6.17 42.39 7.72
C SER A 62 -4.92 41.80 7.04
N GLN A 63 -4.09 41.03 7.75
CA GLN A 63 -2.91 40.38 7.18
C GLN A 63 -3.19 38.97 6.62
N ALA A 64 -4.24 38.29 7.09
CA ALA A 64 -4.58 36.93 6.65
C ALA A 64 -5.27 36.86 5.26
N LEU A 65 -5.75 37.97 4.72
CA LEU A 65 -6.53 38.01 3.47
C LEU A 65 -5.71 38.30 2.19
N ARG A 66 -4.39 38.54 2.28
CA ARG A 66 -3.54 38.84 1.10
C ARG A 66 -2.93 37.62 0.40
N GLY A 67 -3.14 36.42 0.93
CA GLY A 67 -2.43 35.21 0.49
C GLY A 67 -3.26 34.17 -0.26
N ILE A 68 -4.51 34.46 -0.66
CA ILE A 68 -5.37 33.44 -1.27
C ILE A 68 -5.15 33.41 -2.80
N PRO A 69 -4.56 32.34 -3.37
CA PRO A 69 -4.46 32.19 -4.81
C PRO A 69 -5.84 31.95 -5.44
N LYS A 70 -6.09 32.61 -6.58
CA LYS A 70 -7.27 32.40 -7.42
C LYS A 70 -7.34 30.94 -7.90
N PRO A 71 -8.42 30.19 -7.62
CA PRO A 71 -8.60 28.87 -8.22
C PRO A 71 -9.00 29.01 -9.70
N SER A 72 -8.23 28.35 -10.56
CA SER A 72 -8.52 28.17 -11.98
C SER A 72 -9.78 27.33 -12.17
N SER A 73 -10.73 27.88 -12.91
CA SER A 73 -11.96 27.24 -13.35
C SER A 73 -11.68 26.01 -14.20
N GLN A 74 -12.18 24.84 -13.80
CA GLN A 74 -12.77 23.80 -14.65
C GLN A 74 -13.07 22.54 -13.83
N VAL A 75 -14.27 22.41 -13.26
CA VAL A 75 -14.89 21.10 -12.99
C VAL A 75 -16.41 21.23 -12.99
N GLY A 76 -17.05 20.45 -13.87
CA GLY A 76 -18.27 19.67 -13.64
C GLY A 76 -19.48 20.33 -12.99
N ARG A 77 -20.56 20.45 -13.78
CA ARG A 77 -21.95 20.59 -13.30
C ARG A 77 -22.24 19.54 -12.22
N ASN A 78 -22.29 19.97 -10.96
CA ASN A 78 -23.07 19.31 -9.93
C ASN A 78 -24.27 20.19 -9.63
N GLU A 79 -25.43 19.58 -9.73
CA GLU A 79 -26.74 20.19 -9.51
C GLU A 79 -26.81 20.72 -8.07
N ILE A 80 -26.96 22.04 -7.97
CA ILE A 80 -27.20 22.72 -6.70
C ILE A 80 -28.62 22.37 -6.25
N PRO A 81 -28.84 21.82 -5.04
CA PRO A 81 -30.19 21.61 -4.54
C PRO A 81 -30.93 22.96 -4.44
N PRO A 82 -32.24 23.00 -4.75
CA PRO A 82 -32.99 24.25 -4.78
C PRO A 82 -32.95 24.93 -3.42
N ARG A 83 -32.59 26.22 -3.43
CA ARG A 83 -32.62 27.11 -2.28
C ARG A 83 -34.04 27.09 -1.68
N PRO A 84 -34.21 27.03 -0.34
CA PRO A 84 -35.53 27.12 0.27
C PRO A 84 -36.21 28.40 -0.17
N GLN A 85 -37.30 28.27 -0.93
CA GLN A 85 -38.11 29.41 -1.33
C GLN A 85 -38.86 29.88 -0.10
N ILE A 86 -38.63 31.13 0.30
CA ILE A 86 -39.45 31.80 1.31
C ILE A 86 -40.88 31.84 0.74
N PRO A 87 -41.89 31.34 1.46
CA PRO A 87 -43.26 31.32 0.95
C PRO A 87 -43.70 32.74 0.59
N THR A 88 -44.07 32.93 -0.68
CA THR A 88 -44.45 34.21 -1.32
C THR A 88 -45.68 34.89 -0.70
N ASN A 89 -46.27 34.32 0.35
CA ASN A 89 -47.51 34.79 0.98
C ASN A 89 -47.29 35.70 2.20
N LEU A 90 -46.08 36.24 2.39
CA LEU A 90 -45.74 37.16 3.50
C LEU A 90 -45.64 38.63 3.06
N GLN A 91 -45.91 38.94 1.80
CA GLN A 91 -45.88 40.29 1.26
C GLN A 91 -47.13 41.08 1.71
N GLY A 92 -47.06 41.70 2.90
CA GLY A 92 -48.10 42.60 3.41
C GLY A 92 -48.63 42.31 4.82
N ALA A 93 -48.15 41.24 5.47
CA ALA A 93 -48.53 40.98 6.86
C ALA A 93 -47.77 41.92 7.83
N PRO A 94 -48.43 42.45 8.87
CA PRO A 94 -47.75 43.21 9.91
C PRO A 94 -46.70 42.32 10.60
N ILE A 95 -45.52 42.89 10.87
CA ILE A 95 -44.34 42.17 11.39
C ILE A 95 -44.67 41.30 12.62
N GLU A 96 -45.62 41.74 13.45
CA GLU A 96 -46.06 40.99 14.64
C GLU A 96 -46.73 39.64 14.31
N GLU A 97 -47.48 39.56 13.20
CA GLU A 97 -48.12 38.31 12.78
C GLU A 97 -47.08 37.31 12.26
N ILE A 98 -46.02 37.82 11.61
CA ILE A 98 -44.90 37.01 11.12
C ILE A 98 -44.14 36.40 12.30
N VAL A 99 -43.88 37.20 13.34
CA VAL A 99 -43.19 36.74 14.56
C VAL A 99 -44.02 35.69 15.31
N GLN A 100 -45.33 35.92 15.47
CA GLN A 100 -46.21 34.96 16.14
C GLN A 100 -46.34 33.63 15.38
N ARG A 101 -46.41 33.66 14.04
CA ARG A 101 -46.45 32.44 13.23
C ARG A 101 -45.15 31.65 13.32
N LEU A 102 -43.99 32.31 13.24
CA LEU A 102 -42.69 31.67 13.42
C LEU A 102 -42.55 31.05 14.80
N GLN A 103 -42.97 31.74 15.87
CA GLN A 103 -42.94 31.17 17.22
C GLN A 103 -43.88 29.97 17.37
N ARG A 104 -45.06 30.00 16.72
CA ARG A 104 -46.00 28.87 16.77
C ARG A 104 -45.49 27.67 15.96
N GLU A 105 -44.81 27.89 14.85
CA GLU A 105 -44.19 26.84 14.03
C GLU A 105 -42.97 26.21 14.72
N ILE A 106 -42.15 27.03 15.40
CA ILE A 106 -41.05 26.54 16.24
C ILE A 106 -41.58 25.73 17.43
N ALA A 107 -42.69 26.16 18.06
CA ALA A 107 -43.31 25.44 19.17
C ALA A 107 -44.05 24.16 18.74
N ALA A 108 -44.56 24.11 17.51
CA ALA A 108 -45.28 22.97 16.96
C ALA A 108 -44.36 21.94 16.28
N THR A 109 -43.07 22.25 16.09
CA THR A 109 -42.11 21.27 15.58
C THR A 109 -41.78 20.30 16.71
N PRO A 110 -42.24 19.03 16.66
CA PRO A 110 -41.87 18.05 17.67
C PRO A 110 -40.35 17.99 17.70
N THR A 111 -39.77 18.27 18.86
CA THR A 111 -38.34 18.17 19.07
C THR A 111 -37.91 16.82 18.52
N PRO A 112 -37.02 16.75 17.52
CA PRO A 112 -36.43 15.49 17.15
C PRO A 112 -35.63 15.09 18.37
N GLN A 113 -36.25 14.30 19.25
CA GLN A 113 -35.56 13.26 20.00
C GLN A 113 -35.04 12.31 18.93
N SER A 114 -34.02 12.80 18.22
CA SER A 114 -33.04 12.02 17.51
C SER A 114 -32.43 11.17 18.59
N ARG A 115 -33.09 10.03 18.80
CA ARG A 115 -32.53 8.70 18.91
C ARG A 115 -31.03 8.76 18.63
N MET A 116 -30.26 9.26 19.61
CA MET A 116 -28.91 8.81 19.87
C MET A 116 -29.04 7.37 20.36
N GLN A 117 -29.58 6.51 19.49
CA GLN A 117 -29.17 5.14 19.49
C GLN A 117 -27.71 5.26 19.09
N PRO A 118 -26.75 4.93 19.98
CA PRO A 118 -25.37 4.81 19.55
C PRO A 118 -25.43 3.93 18.32
N ALA A 119 -24.96 4.43 17.17
CA ALA A 119 -24.80 3.58 16.00
C ALA A 119 -24.11 2.32 16.53
N PRO A 120 -24.73 1.13 16.40
CA PRO A 120 -24.13 -0.09 16.92
C PRO A 120 -22.71 -0.08 16.42
N ALA A 121 -21.75 -0.01 17.36
CA ALA A 121 -20.34 0.06 17.03
C ALA A 121 -20.13 -0.98 15.94
N PRO A 122 -19.62 -0.59 14.75
CA PRO A 122 -19.63 -1.46 13.59
C PRO A 122 -19.15 -2.80 14.10
N GLU A 123 -20.06 -3.79 14.11
CA GLU A 123 -19.70 -5.14 14.49
C GLU A 123 -18.59 -5.43 13.50
N VAL A 124 -17.35 -5.37 14.00
CA VAL A 124 -16.22 -5.93 13.31
C VAL A 124 -16.61 -7.38 13.29
N TYR A 125 -17.34 -7.78 12.24
CA TYR A 125 -17.70 -9.14 11.90
C TYR A 125 -16.36 -9.82 11.66
N GLY A 126 -15.66 -10.09 12.76
CA GLY A 126 -14.61 -11.06 12.88
C GLY A 126 -15.29 -12.39 12.79
N VAL A 127 -15.84 -12.69 11.62
CA VAL A 127 -16.07 -14.04 11.17
C VAL A 127 -14.71 -14.69 11.37
N ARG A 128 -14.56 -15.45 12.45
CA ARG A 128 -13.40 -16.29 12.67
C ARG A 128 -13.45 -17.32 11.57
N MET A 129 -12.88 -16.99 10.42
CA MET A 129 -12.63 -17.93 9.36
C MET A 129 -11.74 -19.01 9.98
N HIS A 130 -12.33 -20.18 10.24
CA HIS A 130 -11.58 -21.34 10.68
C HIS A 130 -10.80 -21.85 9.46
N TYR A 131 -9.60 -21.32 9.25
CA TYR A 131 -8.71 -21.80 8.19
C TYR A 131 -8.35 -23.26 8.50
N SER A 132 -8.81 -24.15 7.64
CA SER A 132 -8.47 -25.57 7.70
C SER A 132 -6.98 -25.78 7.44
N PHE A 133 -6.44 -26.92 7.88
CA PHE A 133 -5.06 -27.33 7.62
C PHE A 133 -4.73 -27.37 6.11
N SER A 134 -5.75 -27.59 5.27
CA SER A 134 -5.64 -27.49 3.80
C SER A 134 -5.10 -26.14 3.32
N TYR A 135 -5.41 -25.06 4.04
CA TYR A 135 -4.94 -23.72 3.71
C TYR A 135 -3.41 -23.60 3.78
N SER A 136 -2.81 -24.12 4.85
CA SER A 136 -1.36 -24.10 5.03
C SER A 136 -0.65 -24.87 3.92
N PHE A 137 -1.21 -26.00 3.49
CA PHE A 137 -0.68 -26.74 2.34
C PHE A 137 -0.82 -25.98 1.03
N GLN A 138 -1.98 -25.36 0.75
CA GLN A 138 -2.15 -24.56 -0.46
C GLN A 138 -1.13 -23.41 -0.53
N ARG A 139 -0.84 -22.76 0.61
CA ARG A 139 0.22 -21.75 0.70
C ARG A 139 1.62 -22.33 0.43
N LEU A 140 1.92 -23.49 0.99
CA LEU A 140 3.19 -24.17 0.77
C LEU A 140 3.36 -24.54 -0.72
N PHE A 141 2.34 -25.16 -1.32
CA PHE A 141 2.35 -25.52 -2.75
C PHE A 141 2.43 -24.28 -3.64
N ALA A 142 1.71 -23.21 -3.32
CA ALA A 142 1.84 -21.93 -4.03
C ALA A 142 3.30 -21.44 -4.03
N TRP A 143 3.96 -21.45 -2.87
CA TRP A 143 5.36 -21.06 -2.74
C TRP A 143 6.31 -21.98 -3.52
N VAL A 144 6.07 -23.29 -3.51
CA VAL A 144 6.85 -24.26 -4.28
C VAL A 144 6.71 -24.01 -5.79
N ILE A 145 5.49 -23.77 -6.29
CA ILE A 145 5.24 -23.46 -7.70
C ILE A 145 5.93 -22.15 -8.10
N ASP A 146 5.76 -21.09 -7.31
CA ASP A 146 6.41 -19.80 -7.55
C ASP A 146 7.94 -19.95 -7.60
N SER A 147 8.51 -20.66 -6.63
CA SER A 147 9.96 -20.83 -6.53
C SER A 147 10.49 -21.70 -7.66
N ALA A 148 9.81 -22.79 -8.01
CA ALA A 148 10.22 -23.66 -9.12
C ALA A 148 10.23 -22.90 -10.44
N PHE A 149 9.18 -22.12 -10.72
CA PHE A 149 9.10 -21.32 -11.94
C PHE A 149 10.19 -20.25 -11.99
N ASN A 150 10.31 -19.43 -10.94
CA ASN A 150 11.27 -18.33 -10.91
C ASN A 150 12.72 -18.82 -10.92
N LEU A 151 13.04 -19.89 -10.17
CA LEU A 151 14.39 -20.49 -10.19
C LEU A 151 14.70 -21.10 -11.55
N SER A 152 13.74 -21.74 -12.22
CA SER A 152 13.96 -22.28 -13.57
C SER A 152 14.30 -21.18 -14.57
N VAL A 153 13.56 -20.06 -14.55
CA VAL A 153 13.82 -18.90 -15.40
C VAL A 153 15.18 -18.28 -15.06
N ALA A 154 15.45 -18.01 -13.78
CA ALA A 154 16.70 -17.40 -13.33
C ALA A 154 17.92 -18.30 -13.65
N ALA A 155 17.82 -19.61 -13.43
CA ALA A 155 18.87 -20.55 -13.76
C ALA A 155 19.11 -20.65 -15.26
N THR A 156 18.06 -20.60 -16.08
CA THR A 156 18.18 -20.60 -17.54
C THR A 156 18.90 -19.34 -18.03
N VAL A 157 18.49 -18.16 -17.55
CA VAL A 157 19.11 -16.87 -17.89
C VAL A 157 20.57 -16.83 -17.43
N LEU A 158 20.84 -17.26 -16.19
CA LEU A 158 22.19 -17.32 -15.64
C LEU A 158 23.09 -18.27 -16.44
N SER A 159 22.59 -19.47 -16.76
CA SER A 159 23.32 -20.45 -17.58
C SER A 159 23.64 -19.89 -18.96
N PHE A 160 22.67 -19.23 -19.60
CA PHE A 160 22.89 -18.57 -20.88
C PHE A 160 23.93 -17.45 -20.80
N ALA A 161 23.85 -16.60 -19.77
CA ALA A 161 24.82 -15.53 -19.55
C ALA A 161 26.24 -16.09 -19.36
N ILE A 162 26.37 -17.14 -18.55
CA ILE A 162 27.62 -17.84 -18.31
C ILE A 162 28.21 -18.41 -19.61
N LEU A 163 27.39 -19.07 -20.43
CA LEU A 163 27.81 -19.63 -21.72
C LEU A 163 28.25 -18.55 -22.72
N LYS A 164 27.68 -17.35 -22.65
CA LYS A 164 27.96 -16.26 -23.61
C LYS A 164 29.12 -15.36 -23.23
N THR A 165 29.37 -15.18 -21.95
CA THR A 165 30.35 -14.21 -21.45
C THR A 165 31.69 -14.84 -21.10
N GLU A 166 31.83 -16.17 -21.24
CA GLU A 166 32.97 -16.94 -20.74
C GLU A 166 33.30 -16.63 -19.27
N LEU A 167 32.31 -16.15 -18.48
CA LEU A 167 32.47 -15.76 -17.07
C LEU A 167 32.94 -16.94 -16.18
N LEU A 168 32.95 -18.15 -16.72
CA LEU A 168 33.43 -19.39 -16.14
C LEU A 168 34.97 -19.51 -16.07
N SER A 169 35.70 -18.39 -16.09
CA SER A 169 37.10 -18.42 -15.64
C SER A 169 37.22 -18.76 -14.15
N LEU A 170 36.14 -18.59 -13.38
CA LEU A 170 36.03 -19.14 -12.03
C LEU A 170 35.80 -20.65 -12.12
N PRO A 171 36.59 -21.48 -11.41
CA PRO A 171 36.43 -22.92 -11.44
C PRO A 171 34.99 -23.29 -11.03
N PRO A 172 34.16 -23.82 -11.96
CA PRO A 172 32.72 -24.07 -11.74
C PRO A 172 32.44 -24.99 -10.55
N HIS A 173 33.45 -25.73 -10.12
CA HIS A 173 33.36 -26.74 -9.08
C HIS A 173 33.85 -26.24 -7.71
N SER A 174 34.27 -24.98 -7.60
CA SER A 174 34.60 -24.44 -6.29
C SER A 174 33.32 -24.28 -5.46
N ASN A 175 33.34 -24.76 -4.22
CA ASN A 175 32.21 -24.60 -3.29
C ASN A 175 31.81 -23.13 -3.13
N PHE A 176 32.78 -22.22 -3.23
CA PHE A 176 32.54 -20.78 -3.17
C PHE A 176 31.72 -20.27 -4.36
N SER A 177 32.06 -20.68 -5.59
CA SER A 177 31.30 -20.31 -6.80
C SER A 177 29.88 -20.85 -6.74
N LEU A 178 29.70 -22.10 -6.31
CA LEU A 178 28.37 -22.70 -6.12
C LEU A 178 27.55 -21.95 -5.05
N ALA A 179 28.18 -21.55 -3.95
CA ALA A 179 27.53 -20.76 -2.91
C ALA A 179 27.10 -19.38 -3.43
N LEU A 180 27.94 -18.68 -4.18
CA LEU A 180 27.59 -17.39 -4.79
C LEU A 180 26.45 -17.52 -5.81
N MET A 181 26.47 -18.56 -6.66
CA MET A 181 25.35 -18.86 -7.56
C MET A 181 24.07 -19.15 -6.79
N GLY A 182 24.15 -19.92 -5.70
CA GLY A 182 23.02 -20.21 -4.82
C GLY A 182 22.43 -18.94 -4.20
N VAL A 183 23.26 -18.05 -3.66
CA VAL A 183 22.84 -16.75 -3.10
C VAL A 183 22.21 -15.88 -4.19
N PHE A 184 22.82 -15.81 -5.37
CA PHE A 184 22.27 -15.03 -6.49
C PHE A 184 20.89 -15.55 -6.91
N LEU A 185 20.73 -16.86 -7.13
CA LEU A 185 19.46 -17.48 -7.50
C LEU A 185 18.41 -17.29 -6.40
N PHE A 186 18.81 -17.40 -5.14
CA PHE A 186 17.95 -17.14 -4.00
C PHE A 186 17.42 -15.69 -3.99
N LEU A 187 18.31 -14.70 -4.16
CA LEU A 187 17.93 -13.28 -4.21
C LEU A 187 17.06 -12.98 -5.42
N CYS A 188 17.36 -13.55 -6.59
CA CYS A 188 16.52 -13.41 -7.79
C CYS A 188 15.13 -14.00 -7.59
N ASN A 189 15.02 -15.20 -6.99
CA ASN A 189 13.74 -15.82 -6.69
C ASN A 189 12.92 -14.95 -5.73
N TRP A 190 13.53 -14.48 -4.65
CA TRP A 190 12.87 -13.59 -3.69
C TRP A 190 12.42 -12.28 -4.34
N ALA A 191 13.28 -11.63 -5.11
CA ALA A 191 12.95 -10.37 -5.79
C ALA A 191 11.84 -10.55 -6.82
N ALA A 192 11.82 -11.67 -7.54
CA ALA A 192 10.77 -12.00 -8.51
C ALA A 192 9.41 -12.17 -7.81
N ILE A 193 9.35 -12.92 -6.71
CA ILE A 193 8.11 -13.09 -5.92
C ILE A 193 7.64 -11.76 -5.35
N ALA A 194 8.54 -10.98 -4.73
CA ALA A 194 8.23 -9.67 -4.19
C ALA A 194 7.70 -8.71 -5.28
N GLY A 195 8.37 -8.68 -6.45
CA GLY A 195 7.95 -7.90 -7.59
C GLY A 195 6.58 -8.30 -8.12
N GLN A 196 6.28 -9.60 -8.20
CA GLN A 196 4.95 -10.09 -8.59
C GLN A 196 3.85 -9.66 -7.61
N GLU A 197 4.12 -9.72 -6.30
CA GLU A 197 3.15 -9.25 -5.30
C GLU A 197 2.92 -7.74 -5.37
N VAL A 198 3.96 -6.95 -5.58
CA VAL A 198 3.85 -5.49 -5.69
C VAL A 198 3.16 -5.08 -6.99
N ALA A 199 3.53 -5.69 -8.12
CA ALA A 199 3.01 -5.33 -9.44
C ALA A 199 1.59 -5.85 -9.67
N PHE A 200 1.27 -7.04 -9.16
CA PHE A 200 0.03 -7.73 -9.49
C PHE A 200 -0.86 -8.08 -8.29
N GLY A 201 -0.47 -7.67 -7.09
CA GLY A 201 -1.20 -7.91 -5.83
C GLY A 201 -1.13 -9.35 -5.30
N THR A 202 -0.61 -10.30 -6.09
CA THR A 202 -0.46 -11.71 -5.69
C THR A 202 0.50 -12.42 -6.65
N SER A 203 1.22 -13.43 -6.15
CA SER A 203 2.15 -14.25 -6.94
C SER A 203 1.42 -15.28 -7.84
N LEU A 204 2.12 -15.84 -8.81
CA LEU A 204 1.54 -16.78 -9.78
C LEU A 204 0.99 -18.04 -9.10
N GLY A 205 1.76 -18.66 -8.23
CA GLY A 205 1.38 -19.85 -7.46
C GLY A 205 0.18 -19.58 -6.58
N LYS A 206 0.11 -18.41 -5.93
CA LYS A 206 -1.08 -18.02 -5.14
C LYS A 206 -2.33 -17.91 -6.00
N ARG A 207 -2.23 -17.42 -7.23
CA ARG A 207 -3.37 -17.36 -8.18
C ARG A 207 -3.91 -18.73 -8.57
N VAL A 208 -3.03 -19.72 -8.74
CA VAL A 208 -3.43 -21.10 -9.06
C VAL A 208 -4.39 -21.65 -8.00
N PHE A 209 -4.15 -21.31 -6.73
CA PHE A 209 -5.00 -21.73 -5.60
C PHE A 209 -6.08 -20.72 -5.22
N GLY A 210 -6.27 -19.63 -5.97
CA GLY A 210 -7.24 -18.58 -5.62
C GLY A 210 -6.89 -17.80 -4.34
N LEU A 211 -5.64 -17.87 -3.90
CA LEU A 211 -5.17 -17.17 -2.70
C LEU A 211 -4.88 -15.71 -3.05
N ARG A 212 -5.50 -14.80 -2.29
CA ARG A 212 -5.24 -13.37 -2.36
C ARG A 212 -4.93 -12.86 -0.97
N ILE A 213 -3.94 -12.00 -0.86
CA ILE A 213 -3.71 -11.26 0.37
C ILE A 213 -4.05 -9.81 0.06
N PRO A 214 -5.12 -9.25 0.64
CA PRO A 214 -5.45 -7.84 0.47
C PRO A 214 -4.30 -6.98 1.02
N GLY A 215 -4.08 -5.84 0.41
CA GLY A 215 -3.05 -4.90 0.82
C GLY A 215 -2.65 -3.96 -0.30
N THR A 216 -2.06 -2.85 0.11
CA THR A 216 -1.39 -1.91 -0.80
C THR A 216 -0.05 -2.49 -1.25
N GLY A 217 0.55 -1.92 -2.31
CA GLY A 217 1.91 -2.29 -2.73
C GLY A 217 2.95 -2.15 -1.61
N THR A 218 2.77 -1.17 -0.72
CA THR A 218 3.60 -0.98 0.48
C THR A 218 3.49 -2.15 1.44
N ASP A 219 2.28 -2.66 1.68
CA ASP A 219 2.06 -3.81 2.57
C ASP A 219 2.72 -5.08 1.99
N ALA A 220 2.62 -5.27 0.68
CA ALA A 220 3.29 -6.36 -0.03
C ALA A 220 4.82 -6.27 0.10
N PHE A 221 5.38 -5.06 -0.03
CA PHE A 221 6.81 -4.83 0.11
C PHE A 221 7.31 -5.10 1.53
N ILE A 222 6.62 -4.59 2.57
CA ILE A 222 6.98 -4.84 3.97
C ILE A 222 6.93 -6.34 4.28
N ARG A 223 5.90 -7.03 3.80
CA ARG A 223 5.77 -8.49 3.95
C ARG A 223 6.92 -9.24 3.27
N ALA A 224 7.32 -8.81 2.07
CA ALA A 224 8.47 -9.39 1.36
C ALA A 224 9.79 -9.18 2.12
N MET A 225 10.01 -8.01 2.74
CA MET A 225 11.20 -7.77 3.57
C MET A 225 11.19 -8.61 4.85
N ALA A 226 10.04 -8.73 5.50
CA ALA A 226 9.86 -9.56 6.70
C ALA A 226 10.03 -11.06 6.42
N PHE A 227 9.94 -11.48 5.15
CA PHE A 227 10.16 -12.87 4.75
C PHE A 227 11.63 -13.30 4.87
N ILE A 228 12.60 -12.41 4.61
CA ILE A 228 14.04 -12.72 4.69
C ILE A 228 14.44 -13.23 6.08
N PRO A 229 14.21 -12.50 7.19
CA PRO A 229 14.56 -12.99 8.52
C PRO A 229 13.75 -14.24 8.90
N SER A 230 12.49 -14.32 8.45
CA SER A 230 11.65 -15.52 8.65
C SER A 230 12.22 -16.77 7.99
N LEU A 231 12.93 -16.62 6.86
CA LEU A 231 13.55 -17.73 6.15
C LEU A 231 14.93 -18.07 6.73
N LEU A 232 15.71 -17.06 7.12
CA LEU A 232 17.04 -17.25 7.73
C LEU A 232 16.98 -18.09 9.01
N ILE A 233 15.88 -18.04 9.75
CA ILE A 233 15.64 -18.89 10.92
C ILE A 233 15.10 -20.27 10.47
N GLY A 234 15.62 -20.83 9.37
CA GLY A 234 15.23 -22.16 8.88
C GLY A 234 13.76 -22.30 8.49
N GLY A 235 13.12 -21.22 8.02
CA GLY A 235 11.69 -21.23 7.71
C GLY A 235 10.77 -21.34 8.92
N LEU A 236 11.26 -21.05 10.14
CA LEU A 236 10.47 -21.10 11.37
C LEU A 236 9.15 -20.33 11.28
N GLY A 237 9.13 -19.24 10.50
CA GLY A 237 7.91 -18.45 10.33
C GLY A 237 6.78 -19.17 9.59
N ILE A 238 7.07 -20.21 8.79
CA ILE A 238 6.05 -21.11 8.22
C ILE A 238 5.60 -22.11 9.28
N VAL A 239 6.53 -22.67 10.06
CA VAL A 239 6.21 -23.59 11.16
C VAL A 239 5.28 -22.95 12.19
N MET A 240 5.49 -21.67 12.52
CA MET A 240 4.61 -20.92 13.42
C MET A 240 3.16 -20.85 12.92
N SER A 241 2.93 -20.88 11.60
CA SER A 241 1.57 -20.87 11.05
C SER A 241 0.78 -22.13 11.39
N VAL A 242 1.45 -23.26 11.67
CA VAL A 242 0.80 -24.50 12.09
C VAL A 242 0.18 -24.33 13.48
N PHE A 243 0.87 -23.63 14.37
CA PHE A 243 0.46 -23.42 15.76
C PHE A 243 -0.41 -22.18 15.98
N ASP A 244 -0.38 -21.21 15.07
CA ASP A 244 -1.26 -20.04 15.16
C ASP A 244 -2.71 -20.43 14.83
N SER A 245 -3.64 -20.09 15.73
CA SER A 245 -5.08 -20.30 15.52
C SER A 245 -5.63 -19.51 14.34
N ARG A 246 -4.95 -18.42 13.95
CA ARG A 246 -5.27 -17.62 12.76
C ARG A 246 -4.45 -18.02 11.53
N LYS A 247 -3.62 -19.07 11.63
CA LYS A 247 -2.75 -19.58 10.56
C LYS A 247 -1.87 -18.51 9.89
N ARG A 248 -1.47 -17.49 10.65
CA ARG A 248 -0.61 -16.40 10.15
C ARG A 248 0.84 -16.84 10.18
N CYS A 249 1.56 -16.58 9.09
CA CYS A 249 3.00 -16.72 9.09
C CYS A 249 3.63 -15.57 9.89
N LEU A 250 4.88 -15.74 10.35
CA LEU A 250 5.60 -14.69 11.08
C LEU A 250 5.64 -13.36 10.30
N HIS A 251 5.91 -13.42 9.01
CA HIS A 251 5.93 -12.23 8.14
C HIS A 251 4.56 -11.57 7.98
N ASP A 252 3.46 -12.33 8.05
CA ASP A 252 2.11 -11.76 8.02
C ASP A 252 1.78 -11.06 9.35
N ARG A 253 2.22 -11.63 10.48
CA ARG A 253 2.05 -11.01 11.81
C ARG A 253 2.80 -9.68 11.90
N LEU A 254 4.03 -9.63 11.38
CA LEU A 254 4.83 -8.41 11.33
C LEU A 254 4.21 -7.34 10.42
N ALA A 255 3.62 -7.74 9.29
CA ALA A 255 2.94 -6.83 8.38
C ALA A 255 1.52 -6.45 8.83
N GLY A 256 0.99 -7.03 9.92
CA GLY A 256 -0.40 -6.85 10.33
C GLY A 256 -1.43 -7.39 9.33
N ALA A 257 -0.99 -8.17 8.33
CA ALA A 257 -1.83 -8.66 7.25
C ALA A 257 -2.66 -9.87 7.69
N GLN A 258 -3.89 -9.95 7.19
CA GLN A 258 -4.73 -11.14 7.32
C GLN A 258 -4.92 -11.79 5.96
N PRO A 259 -4.77 -13.11 5.85
CA PRO A 259 -5.15 -13.79 4.63
C PRO A 259 -6.67 -13.77 4.44
N GLU A 260 -7.15 -13.51 3.24
CA GLU A 260 -8.56 -13.64 2.90
C GLU A 260 -8.74 -14.78 1.91
N PHE A 261 -9.78 -15.60 2.13
CA PHE A 261 -10.24 -16.51 1.09
C PHE A 261 -11.26 -15.79 0.24
N HIS A 262 -11.03 -15.81 -1.07
CA HIS A 262 -12.11 -15.54 -2.01
C HIS A 262 -12.83 -16.87 -2.22
N GLU A 263 -13.99 -17.03 -1.61
CA GLU A 263 -14.93 -18.07 -2.02
C GLU A 263 -15.36 -17.71 -3.45
N LYS A 264 -15.08 -18.61 -4.40
CA LYS A 264 -15.50 -18.44 -5.81
C LYS A 264 -16.91 -18.93 -5.99
#